data_AF-A0A926MUR5-F1
#
_entry.id   AF-A0A926MUR5-F1
#
_cell.length_a   1.000
_cell.length_b   1.000
_cell.length_c   1.000
_cell.angle_alpha   90.00
_cell.angle_beta   90.00
_cell.angle_gamma   90.00
#
_symmetry.space_group_name_H-M   'P 1'
#
loop_
_entity.id
_entity.type
_entity.pdbx_description
1 polymer ?
#
loop_
_entity_poly.entity_id
_entity_poly.type
_entity_poly.pdbx_seq_one_letter_code
_entity_poly.pdbx_strand_id
1 'polypeptide(L)'
;MLKKFLYFILIFFNCTGPLLSSTNVFIYATVDDFIITNLDISKEGQYLKILNPNLSQLNDKKIFDLAKDSLINEIIKKKEIEKFVNLSNDHELVKEYLKNLYLKLNFKNEKDFKNYLLNKKYYSIDEIKQKLKIEIYWNELIFSRFNN
;
A
#
# COMPACT_ATOMS: atom_id res chain seq x y z
N MET A 1 -34.70 42.23 -1.43
CA MET A 1 -33.67 41.31 -1.96
C MET A 1 -33.22 40.27 -0.91
N LEU A 2 -33.06 40.66 0.37
CA LEU A 2 -32.66 39.75 1.46
C LEU A 2 -33.54 38.49 1.62
N LYS A 3 -34.87 38.62 1.48
CA LYS A 3 -35.81 37.48 1.55
C LYS A 3 -35.59 36.45 0.41
N LYS A 4 -35.25 36.91 -0.80
CA LYS A 4 -34.94 36.02 -1.93
C LYS A 4 -33.60 35.30 -1.72
N PHE A 5 -32.63 35.96 -1.10
CA PHE A 5 -31.36 35.36 -0.70
C PHE A 5 -31.54 34.28 0.38
N LEU A 6 -32.39 34.52 1.37
CA LEU A 6 -32.77 33.52 2.37
C LEU A 6 -33.43 32.27 1.75
N TYR A 7 -34.34 32.46 0.78
CA TYR A 7 -34.92 31.35 0.03
C TYR A 7 -33.85 30.56 -0.76
N PHE A 8 -32.85 31.23 -1.32
CA PHE A 8 -31.75 30.58 -2.04
C PHE A 8 -30.87 29.73 -1.11
N ILE A 9 -30.56 30.21 0.10
CA ILE A 9 -29.82 29.44 1.13
C ILE A 9 -30.61 28.20 1.57
N LEU A 10 -31.92 28.35 1.75
CA LEU A 10 -32.81 27.25 2.16
C LEU A 10 -32.84 26.14 1.08
N ILE A 11 -32.87 26.50 -0.20
CA ILE A 11 -32.80 25.54 -1.31
C ILE A 11 -31.43 24.83 -1.34
N PHE A 12 -30.34 25.54 -1.09
CA PHE A 12 -28.99 24.96 -1.10
C PHE A 12 -28.80 23.91 0.02
N PHE A 13 -29.38 24.12 1.20
CA PHE A 13 -29.36 23.16 2.30
C PHE A 13 -30.22 21.91 2.07
N ASN A 14 -31.27 22.00 1.23
CA ASN A 14 -32.11 20.85 0.90
C ASN A 14 -31.52 19.98 -0.22
N CYS A 15 -30.50 20.46 -0.94
CA CYS A 15 -29.79 19.68 -1.96
C CYS A 15 -28.69 18.77 -1.38
N THR A 16 -28.35 18.88 -0.10
CA THR A 16 -27.39 17.99 0.56
C THR A 16 -28.10 16.77 1.13
N GLY A 17 -28.60 15.89 0.26
CA GLY A 17 -28.97 14.54 0.68
C GLY A 17 -27.75 13.78 1.18
N PRO A 18 -27.90 12.79 2.07
CA PRO A 18 -26.76 11.96 2.47
C PRO A 18 -26.20 11.27 1.24
N LEU A 19 -24.90 11.48 0.94
CA LEU A 19 -24.20 10.67 -0.04
C LEU A 19 -24.15 9.23 0.50
N LEU A 20 -25.08 8.39 0.05
CA LEU A 20 -25.08 6.96 0.34
C LEU A 20 -23.92 6.31 -0.43
N SER A 21 -22.74 6.26 0.19
CA SER A 21 -21.63 5.46 -0.30
C SER A 21 -21.84 4.01 0.15
N SER A 22 -22.16 3.12 -0.79
CA SER A 22 -22.19 1.68 -0.52
C SER A 22 -20.79 1.09 -0.70
N THR A 23 -20.14 0.70 0.39
CA THR A 23 -18.87 -0.02 0.34
C THR A 23 -19.10 -1.52 0.54
N ASN A 24 -18.90 -2.31 -0.51
CA ASN A 24 -18.94 -3.77 -0.44
C ASN A 24 -17.55 -4.29 -0.07
N VAL A 25 -17.35 -4.57 1.22
CA VAL A 25 -16.13 -5.20 1.75
C VAL A 25 -16.42 -6.67 2.01
N PHE A 26 -15.60 -7.55 1.47
CA PHE A 26 -15.73 -8.99 1.66
C PHE A 26 -14.36 -9.64 1.85
N ILE A 27 -14.36 -10.78 2.55
CA ILE A 27 -13.18 -11.60 2.75
C ILE A 27 -12.88 -12.31 1.43
N TYR A 28 -11.67 -12.12 0.92
CA TYR A 28 -11.20 -12.77 -0.29
C TYR A 28 -10.45 -14.07 0.00
N ALA A 29 -9.58 -14.07 1.03
CA ALA A 29 -8.79 -15.23 1.43
C ALA A 29 -8.39 -15.16 2.91
N THR A 30 -7.92 -16.29 3.43
CA THR A 30 -7.31 -16.38 4.77
C THR A 30 -5.97 -17.10 4.67
N VAL A 31 -4.94 -16.55 5.31
CA VAL A 31 -3.58 -17.15 5.40
C VAL A 31 -3.26 -17.35 6.88
N ASP A 32 -3.42 -18.59 7.36
CA ASP A 32 -3.65 -18.94 8.77
C ASP A 32 -4.62 -17.93 9.44
N ASP A 33 -4.17 -17.20 10.46
CA ASP A 33 -5.01 -16.25 11.20
C ASP A 33 -5.18 -14.88 10.52
N PHE A 34 -4.59 -14.65 9.35
CA PHE A 34 -4.70 -13.37 8.64
C PHE A 34 -5.85 -13.40 7.64
N ILE A 35 -6.80 -12.49 7.81
CA ILE A 35 -7.92 -12.27 6.90
C ILE A 35 -7.50 -11.25 5.84
N ILE A 36 -7.65 -11.61 4.56
CA ILE A 36 -7.38 -10.74 3.42
C ILE A 36 -8.72 -10.33 2.81
N THR A 37 -8.98 -9.04 2.72
CA THR A 37 -10.18 -8.49 2.08
C THR A 37 -9.91 -8.02 0.66
N ASN A 38 -10.99 -7.78 -0.10
CA ASN A 38 -10.90 -7.13 -1.40
C ASN A 38 -10.26 -5.72 -1.33
N LEU A 39 -10.43 -5.00 -0.22
CA LEU A 39 -9.79 -3.70 -0.02
C LEU A 39 -8.28 -3.84 0.18
N ASP A 40 -7.82 -4.85 0.91
CA ASP A 40 -6.39 -5.09 1.12
C ASP A 40 -5.68 -5.40 -0.20
N ILE A 41 -6.29 -6.25 -1.03
CA ILE A 41 -5.78 -6.57 -2.38
C ILE A 41 -5.76 -5.32 -3.26
N SER A 42 -6.82 -4.50 -3.21
CA SER A 42 -6.86 -3.24 -3.94
C SER A 42 -5.77 -2.27 -3.49
N LYS A 43 -5.49 -2.20 -2.18
CA LYS A 43 -4.42 -1.37 -1.62
C LYS A 43 -3.07 -1.89 -2.11
N GLU A 44 -2.81 -3.19 -2.02
CA GLU A 44 -1.58 -3.81 -2.53
C GLU A 44 -1.38 -3.56 -4.03
N GLY A 45 -2.44 -3.55 -4.85
CA GLY A 45 -2.35 -3.18 -6.26
C GLY A 45 -1.82 -1.75 -6.47
N GLN A 46 -2.12 -0.82 -5.58
CA GLN A 46 -1.56 0.53 -5.62
C GLN A 46 -0.08 0.54 -5.22
N TYR A 47 0.31 -0.27 -4.23
CA TYR A 47 1.72 -0.45 -3.89
C TYR A 47 2.54 -0.94 -5.08
N LEU A 48 2.06 -1.98 -5.77
CA LEU A 48 2.73 -2.51 -6.95
C LEU A 48 2.88 -1.45 -8.05
N LYS A 49 1.83 -0.65 -8.30
CA LYS A 49 1.88 0.48 -9.26
C LYS A 49 2.87 1.58 -8.84
N ILE A 50 3.06 1.81 -7.55
CA ILE A 50 4.08 2.74 -7.03
C ILE A 50 5.49 2.20 -7.32
N LEU A 51 5.74 0.92 -7.04
CA LEU A 51 7.05 0.29 -7.27
C LEU A 51 7.42 0.16 -8.75
N ASN A 52 6.41 -0.05 -9.59
CA ASN A 52 6.59 -0.18 -11.03
C ASN A 52 5.44 0.54 -11.78
N PRO A 53 5.63 1.82 -12.14
CA PRO A 53 4.61 2.61 -12.82
C PRO A 53 4.05 1.99 -14.10
N ASN A 54 4.83 1.16 -14.81
CA ASN A 54 4.41 0.46 -16.02
C ASN A 54 3.26 -0.53 -15.76
N LEU A 55 3.09 -1.02 -14.52
CA LEU A 55 1.95 -1.86 -14.15
C LEU A 55 0.60 -1.13 -14.31
N SER A 56 0.58 0.21 -14.34
CA SER A 56 -0.63 0.98 -14.64
C SER A 56 -1.20 0.72 -16.04
N GLN A 57 -0.43 0.11 -16.94
CA GLN A 57 -0.86 -0.26 -18.30
C GLN A 57 -1.57 -1.62 -18.35
N LEU A 58 -1.50 -2.43 -17.28
CA LEU A 58 -2.17 -3.72 -17.22
C LEU A 58 -3.66 -3.52 -16.92
N ASN A 59 -4.48 -4.48 -17.36
CA ASN A 59 -5.89 -4.49 -16.99
C ASN A 59 -6.08 -4.75 -15.49
N ASP A 60 -7.19 -4.27 -14.94
CA ASP A 60 -7.44 -4.33 -13.50
C ASP A 60 -7.49 -5.76 -12.95
N LYS A 61 -7.98 -6.72 -13.74
CA LYS A 61 -7.98 -8.14 -13.36
C LYS A 61 -6.57 -8.67 -13.14
N LYS A 62 -5.63 -8.40 -14.05
CA LYS A 62 -4.23 -8.81 -13.91
C LYS A 62 -3.56 -8.14 -12.72
N ILE A 63 -3.83 -6.85 -12.48
CA ILE A 63 -3.32 -6.15 -11.30
C ILE A 63 -3.86 -6.76 -10.02
N PHE A 64 -5.15 -7.08 -10.00
CA PHE A 64 -5.79 -7.71 -8.86
C PHE A 64 -5.16 -9.08 -8.55
N ASP A 65 -4.96 -9.92 -9.58
CA ASP A 65 -4.31 -11.23 -9.41
C ASP A 65 -2.86 -11.10 -8.91
N LEU A 66 -2.07 -10.18 -9.48
CA LEU A 66 -0.70 -9.91 -9.01
C LEU A 66 -0.67 -9.39 -7.57
N ALA A 67 -1.59 -8.49 -7.22
CA ALA A 67 -1.69 -7.92 -5.89
C ALA A 67 -2.08 -8.96 -4.84
N LYS A 68 -3.02 -9.85 -5.19
CA LYS A 68 -3.41 -10.99 -4.36
C LYS A 68 -2.19 -11.87 -4.07
N ASP A 69 -1.46 -12.28 -5.10
CA ASP A 69 -0.30 -13.16 -4.95
C ASP A 69 0.83 -12.47 -4.17
N SER A 70 1.07 -11.18 -4.43
CA SER A 70 2.03 -10.34 -3.69
C SER A 70 1.70 -10.30 -2.19
N LEU A 71 0.45 -10.00 -1.86
CA LEU A 71 0.01 -9.86 -0.47
C LEU A 71 0.09 -11.18 0.30
N ILE A 72 -0.35 -12.29 -0.33
CA ILE A 72 -0.26 -13.63 0.28
C ILE A 72 1.21 -13.97 0.56
N ASN A 73 2.10 -13.75 -0.42
CA ASN A 73 3.53 -14.02 -0.25
C ASN A 73 4.15 -13.15 0.85
N GLU A 74 3.82 -11.87 0.92
CA GLU A 74 4.31 -10.98 1.99
C GLU A 74 3.89 -11.48 3.38
N ILE A 75 2.63 -11.90 3.54
CA ILE A 75 2.13 -12.43 4.82
C ILE A 75 2.89 -13.70 5.21
N ILE A 76 3.12 -14.61 4.26
CA ILE A 76 3.87 -15.86 4.50
C ILE A 76 5.32 -15.54 4.90
N LYS A 77 6.00 -14.66 4.14
CA LYS A 77 7.38 -14.23 4.44
C LYS A 77 7.46 -13.64 5.84
N LYS A 78 6.58 -12.70 6.16
CA LYS A 78 6.53 -12.02 7.46
C LYS A 78 6.43 -13.04 8.59
N LYS A 79 5.47 -13.97 8.50
CA LYS A 79 5.28 -15.02 9.50
C LYS A 79 6.51 -15.91 9.69
N GLU A 80 7.18 -16.28 8.60
CA GLU A 80 8.37 -17.11 8.68
C GLU A 80 9.54 -16.34 9.32
N ILE A 81 9.72 -15.06 8.97
CA ILE A 81 10.77 -14.20 9.54
C ILE A 81 10.56 -13.97 11.04
N GLU A 82 9.32 -13.73 11.46
CA GLU A 82 8.97 -13.46 12.87
C GLU A 82 9.27 -14.63 13.82
N LYS A 83 9.49 -15.85 13.30
CA LYS A 83 9.97 -16.99 14.09
C LYS A 83 11.40 -16.85 14.57
N PHE A 84 12.20 -16.03 13.89
CA PHE A 84 13.65 -15.91 14.12
C PHE A 84 14.08 -14.48 14.47
N VAL A 85 13.31 -13.47 14.05
CA VAL A 85 13.68 -12.06 14.13
C VAL A 85 12.55 -11.20 14.68
N ASN A 86 12.88 -10.25 15.56
CA ASN A 86 11.95 -9.21 15.97
C ASN A 86 11.91 -8.06 14.95
N LEU A 87 10.84 -7.98 14.16
CA LEU A 87 10.61 -6.93 13.17
C LEU A 87 10.42 -5.53 13.78
N SER A 88 10.34 -5.35 15.10
CA SER A 88 10.26 -4.02 15.72
C SER A 88 11.56 -3.22 15.59
N ASN A 89 12.69 -3.91 15.40
CA ASN A 89 13.99 -3.27 15.24
C ASN A 89 14.13 -2.64 13.85
N ASP A 90 14.82 -1.50 13.81
CA ASP A 90 15.26 -0.91 12.55
C ASP A 90 16.31 -1.80 11.89
N HIS A 91 16.31 -1.83 10.57
CA HIS A 91 17.30 -2.56 9.78
C HIS A 91 18.15 -1.57 8.98
N GLU A 92 19.47 -1.66 9.10
CA GLU A 92 20.41 -0.67 8.56
C GLU A 92 20.26 -0.50 7.04
N LEU A 93 20.01 -1.61 6.34
CA LEU A 93 19.84 -1.63 4.88
C LEU A 93 18.54 -0.96 4.38
N VAL A 94 17.54 -0.73 5.24
CA VAL A 94 16.26 -0.13 4.79
C VAL A 94 16.47 1.25 4.20
N LYS A 95 17.40 2.05 4.76
CA LYS A 95 17.71 3.39 4.24
C LYS A 95 18.31 3.32 2.83
N GLU A 96 19.19 2.36 2.59
CA GLU A 96 19.81 2.16 1.28
C GLU A 96 18.79 1.66 0.24
N TYR A 97 18.00 0.65 0.58
CA TYR A 97 16.96 0.12 -0.30
C TYR A 97 15.92 1.18 -0.66
N LEU A 98 15.51 2.00 0.32
CA LEU A 98 14.59 3.11 0.06
C LEU A 98 15.22 4.14 -0.88
N LYS A 99 16.50 4.47 -0.68
CA LYS A 99 17.25 5.35 -1.57
C LYS A 99 17.28 4.84 -3.00
N ASN A 100 17.62 3.58 -3.17
CA ASN A 100 17.68 2.95 -4.48
C ASN A 100 16.29 2.90 -5.14
N LEU A 101 15.23 2.64 -4.37
CA LEU A 101 13.85 2.64 -4.86
C LEU A 101 13.45 4.00 -5.43
N TYR A 102 13.58 5.09 -4.67
CA TYR A 102 13.11 6.38 -5.16
C TYR A 102 13.98 6.92 -6.30
N LEU A 103 15.28 6.63 -6.32
CA LEU A 103 16.17 7.00 -7.43
C LEU A 103 15.78 6.25 -8.71
N LYS A 104 15.48 4.94 -8.61
CA LYS A 104 14.97 4.13 -9.73
C LYS A 104 13.65 4.66 -10.29
N LEU A 105 12.83 5.25 -9.44
CA LEU A 105 11.57 5.90 -9.82
C LEU A 105 11.76 7.36 -10.30
N ASN A 106 13.00 7.79 -10.52
CA ASN A 106 13.40 9.13 -10.98
C ASN A 106 13.08 10.29 -10.00
N PHE A 107 12.96 10.01 -8.70
CA PHE A 107 12.90 11.05 -7.67
C PHE A 107 14.32 11.46 -7.24
N LYS A 108 14.52 12.75 -6.93
CA LYS A 108 15.85 13.28 -6.58
C LYS A 108 16.25 12.94 -5.14
N ASN A 109 15.29 12.83 -4.24
CA ASN A 109 15.51 12.63 -2.80
C ASN A 109 14.26 12.02 -2.11
N GLU A 110 14.43 11.60 -0.85
CA GLU A 110 13.34 11.01 -0.05
C GLU A 110 12.17 11.99 0.17
N LYS A 111 12.42 13.29 0.26
CA LYS A 111 11.37 14.31 0.47
C LYS A 111 10.44 14.39 -0.75
N ASP A 112 11.00 14.37 -1.96
CA ASP A 112 10.23 14.38 -3.21
C ASP A 112 9.37 13.11 -3.33
N PHE A 113 9.95 11.95 -3.00
CA PHE A 113 9.21 10.69 -2.98
C PHE A 113 8.10 10.68 -1.92
N LYS A 114 8.38 11.17 -0.70
CA LYS A 114 7.38 11.30 0.37
C LYS A 114 6.22 12.20 -0.06
N ASN A 115 6.51 13.33 -0.71
CA ASN A 115 5.47 14.23 -1.24
C ASN A 115 4.62 13.55 -2.32
N TYR A 116 5.24 12.77 -3.21
CA TYR A 116 4.52 11.97 -4.20
C TYR A 116 3.56 10.97 -3.52
N LEU A 117 4.02 10.24 -2.50
CA LEU A 117 3.19 9.30 -1.75
C LEU A 117 2.01 9.98 -1.04
N LEU A 118 2.24 11.14 -0.41
CA LEU A 118 1.19 11.94 0.23
C LEU A 118 0.11 12.38 -0.77
N ASN A 119 0.49 12.72 -2.00
CA ASN A 119 -0.46 13.09 -3.05
C ASN A 119 -1.31 11.89 -3.50
N LYS A 120 -0.74 10.68 -3.51
CA LYS A 120 -1.45 9.45 -3.90
C LYS A 120 -2.37 8.91 -2.81
N LYS A 121 -2.07 9.17 -1.53
CA LYS A 121 -2.87 8.77 -0.36
C LYS A 121 -3.09 7.26 -0.17
N TYR A 122 -2.32 6.41 -0.83
CA TYR A 122 -2.43 4.95 -0.70
C TYR A 122 -1.44 4.36 0.31
N TYR A 123 -0.22 4.90 0.38
CA TYR A 123 0.85 4.43 1.25
C TYR A 123 1.63 5.61 1.83
N SER A 124 2.00 5.47 3.10
CA SER A 124 2.99 6.31 3.78
C SER A 124 4.40 5.81 3.52
N ILE A 125 5.39 6.68 3.73
CA ILE A 125 6.81 6.31 3.63
C ILE A 125 7.18 5.19 4.62
N ASP A 126 6.55 5.17 5.79
CA ASP A 126 6.83 4.17 6.82
C ASP A 126 6.26 2.81 6.45
N GLU A 127 5.07 2.74 5.83
CA GLU A 127 4.55 1.48 5.27
C GLU A 127 5.47 0.93 4.17
N ILE A 128 6.01 1.78 3.30
CA ILE A 128 7.01 1.36 2.30
C ILE A 128 8.26 0.81 2.98
N LYS A 129 8.77 1.48 4.02
CA LYS A 129 9.93 1.01 4.81
C LYS A 129 9.67 -0.35 5.46
N GLN A 130 8.49 -0.57 6.02
CA GLN A 130 8.13 -1.87 6.61
C GLN A 130 8.12 -2.99 5.57
N LYS A 131 7.53 -2.74 4.39
CA LYS A 131 7.54 -3.73 3.30
C LYS A 131 8.96 -4.04 2.80
N LEU A 132 9.79 -3.01 2.61
CA LEU A 132 11.21 -3.20 2.25
C LEU A 132 11.96 -4.03 3.30
N LYS A 133 11.69 -3.80 4.60
CA LYS A 133 12.29 -4.56 5.69
C LYS A 133 11.93 -6.05 5.63
N ILE A 134 10.69 -6.39 5.30
CA ILE A 134 10.27 -7.79 5.11
C ILE A 134 11.07 -8.44 3.97
N GLU A 135 11.24 -7.74 2.84
CA GLU A 135 12.03 -8.25 1.71
C GLU A 135 13.51 -8.43 2.05
N ILE A 136 14.11 -7.50 2.81
CA ILE A 136 15.51 -7.60 3.24
C ILE A 136 15.71 -8.83 4.12
N TYR A 137 14.92 -8.99 5.18
CA TYR A 137 15.03 -10.15 6.07
C TYR A 137 14.73 -11.46 5.36
N TRP A 138 13.80 -11.45 4.40
CA TRP A 138 13.54 -12.64 3.57
C TRP A 138 14.76 -13.05 2.76
N ASN A 139 15.44 -12.09 2.14
CA ASN A 139 16.66 -12.34 1.38
C ASN A 139 17.79 -12.86 2.27
N GLU A 140 17.94 -12.31 3.49
CA GLU A 140 18.89 -12.80 4.49
C GLU A 140 18.57 -14.21 4.97
N LEU A 141 17.28 -14.52 5.20
CA LEU A 141 16.83 -15.86 5.54
C LEU A 141 17.16 -16.86 4.42
N ILE A 142 16.94 -16.49 3.16
CA ILE A 142 17.32 -17.35 2.02
C ILE A 142 18.84 -17.53 1.99
N PHE A 143 19.60 -16.45 2.08
CA PHE A 143 21.06 -16.51 2.04
C PHE A 143 21.60 -17.41 3.15
N SER A 144 21.16 -17.23 4.39
CA SER A 144 21.58 -18.07 5.53
C SER A 144 21.24 -19.55 5.37
N ARG A 145 20.18 -19.90 4.64
CA ARG A 145 19.76 -21.30 4.42
C ARG A 145 20.44 -21.97 3.22
N PHE A 146 20.82 -21.22 2.20
CA PHE A 146 21.24 -21.77 0.90
C PHE A 146 22.63 -21.34 0.43
N ASN A 147 23.28 -20.40 1.12
CA ASN A 147 24.64 -20.00 0.84
C ASN A 147 25.63 -20.96 1.54
N ASN A 148 25.90 -22.09 0.88
CA ASN A 148 27.05 -22.95 1.17
C ASN A 148 28.35 -22.29 0.71
#